data_AF-A0A412N6F5-F1
#
_entry.id   AF-A0A412N6F5-F1
#
_cell.length_a   1.000
_cell.length_b   1.000
_cell.length_c   1.000
_cell.angle_alpha   90.00
_cell.angle_beta   90.00
_cell.angle_gamma   90.00
#
_symmetry.space_group_name_H-M   'P 1'
#
loop_
_entity.id
_entity.type
_entity.pdbx_description
1 polymer ?
#
loop_
_entity_poly.entity_id
_entity_poly.type
_entity_poly.pdbx_seq_one_letter_code
_entity_poly.pdbx_strand_id
1 'polypeptide(L)'
;MQRVEHIDYLKGFAILMVLLGHIFIAKAPAGMHYPFCEIIYSFHMSLFFFVSGFLAYKTNQIKEKGIVFFIKKRAISLLTPYLFWLFIAPYFIKNSYPTNIGELMSKFYFIPNLNYWFLPLLFIFNIIYLLYHKLTMGGGG
;
A
#
# COMPACT_ATOMS: atom_id res chain seq x y z
N MET A 1 4.56 -26.00 1.83
CA MET A 1 4.21 -24.72 1.18
C MET A 1 5.23 -24.44 0.09
N GLN A 2 4.94 -24.76 -1.18
CA GLN A 2 5.83 -24.37 -2.29
C GLN A 2 5.73 -22.86 -2.50
N ARG A 3 6.86 -22.16 -2.31
CA ARG A 3 6.98 -20.77 -2.73
C ARG A 3 6.81 -20.74 -4.24
N VAL A 4 6.00 -19.82 -4.72
CA VAL A 4 5.87 -19.62 -6.17
C VAL A 4 6.78 -18.49 -6.53
N GLU A 5 7.97 -18.88 -6.98
CA GLU A 5 9.10 -18.01 -7.30
C GLU A 5 8.67 -16.86 -8.21
N HIS A 6 7.76 -17.12 -9.16
CA HIS A 6 7.17 -16.09 -10.03
C HIS A 6 6.56 -14.90 -9.27
N ILE A 7 6.00 -15.11 -8.09
CA ILE A 7 5.41 -14.03 -7.28
C ILE A 7 6.48 -13.22 -6.55
N ASP A 8 7.57 -13.88 -6.14
CA ASP A 8 8.69 -13.18 -5.51
C ASP A 8 9.44 -12.34 -6.55
N TYR A 9 9.57 -12.83 -7.80
CA TYR A 9 10.06 -12.04 -8.93
C TYR A 9 9.15 -10.85 -9.26
N LEU A 10 7.83 -11.05 -9.29
CA LEU A 10 6.86 -9.96 -9.53
C LEU A 10 6.90 -8.89 -8.42
N LYS A 11 7.07 -9.30 -7.16
CA LYS A 11 7.29 -8.34 -6.06
C LYS A 11 8.58 -7.56 -6.24
N GLY A 12 9.67 -8.23 -6.57
CA GLY A 12 10.95 -7.56 -6.85
C GLY A 12 10.80 -6.54 -7.96
N PHE A 13 10.14 -6.92 -9.05
CA PHE A 13 9.84 -6.03 -10.17
C PHE A 13 8.98 -4.82 -9.76
N ALA A 14 7.95 -5.03 -8.93
CA ALA A 14 7.13 -3.96 -8.36
C ALA A 14 7.96 -2.95 -7.56
N ILE A 15 8.86 -3.45 -6.71
CA ILE A 15 9.73 -2.63 -5.85
C ILE A 15 10.73 -1.84 -6.72
N LEU A 16 11.32 -2.47 -7.74
CA LEU A 16 12.23 -1.80 -8.67
C LEU A 16 11.53 -0.66 -9.41
N MET A 17 10.28 -0.86 -9.84
CA MET A 17 9.48 0.19 -10.48
C MET A 17 9.24 1.40 -9.58
N VAL A 18 8.92 1.17 -8.31
CA VAL A 18 8.79 2.25 -7.32
C VAL A 18 10.10 3.00 -7.18
N LEU A 19 11.21 2.28 -7.00
CA LEU A 19 12.53 2.88 -6.84
C LEU A 19 12.90 3.74 -8.05
N LEU A 20 12.71 3.22 -9.26
CA LEU A 20 12.95 3.96 -10.50
C LEU A 20 12.07 5.22 -10.57
N GLY A 21 10.77 5.10 -10.33
CA GLY A 21 9.85 6.24 -10.34
C GLY A 21 10.29 7.37 -9.39
N HIS A 22 10.70 7.02 -8.16
CA HIS A 22 11.15 8.00 -7.18
C HIS A 22 12.50 8.64 -7.55
N ILE A 23 13.46 7.86 -8.07
CA ILE A 23 14.78 8.38 -8.49
C ILE A 23 14.61 9.35 -9.67
N PHE A 24 13.78 9.00 -10.65
CA PHE A 24 13.57 9.85 -11.82
C PHE A 24 12.82 11.14 -11.46
N ILE A 25 11.77 11.07 -10.65
CA ILE A 25 11.07 12.27 -10.15
C ILE A 25 12.04 13.18 -9.37
N ALA A 26 12.91 12.60 -8.52
CA ALA A 26 13.87 13.37 -7.74
C ALA A 26 14.98 14.03 -8.59
N LYS A 27 15.30 13.47 -9.76
CA LYS A 27 16.33 13.98 -10.68
C LYS A 27 15.76 14.78 -11.86
N ALA A 28 14.45 14.76 -12.08
CA ALA A 28 13.82 15.46 -13.19
C ALA A 28 13.90 16.98 -12.97
N PRO A 29 14.54 17.74 -13.87
CA PRO A 29 14.47 19.19 -13.86
C PRO A 29 13.01 19.63 -14.04
N ALA A 30 12.60 20.67 -13.30
CA ALA A 30 11.24 21.19 -13.37
C ALA A 30 10.84 21.51 -14.83
N GLY A 31 9.85 20.80 -15.37
CA GLY A 31 9.32 21.01 -16.72
C GLY A 31 9.67 19.95 -17.77
N MET A 32 10.49 18.93 -17.47
CA MET A 32 10.72 17.81 -18.38
C MET A 32 9.80 16.61 -18.08
N HIS A 33 8.91 16.31 -19.01
CA HIS A 33 8.07 15.11 -18.99
C HIS A 33 8.86 13.91 -19.49
N TYR A 34 9.08 12.92 -18.62
CA TYR A 34 9.66 11.64 -19.01
C TYR A 34 8.52 10.64 -19.22
N PRO A 35 8.13 10.33 -20.48
CA PRO A 35 6.97 9.46 -20.76
C PRO A 35 7.11 8.07 -20.13
N PHE A 36 8.33 7.54 -20.05
CA PHE A 36 8.61 6.28 -19.36
C PHE A 36 8.26 6.32 -17.87
N CYS A 37 8.48 7.46 -17.20
CA CYS A 37 8.18 7.61 -15.78
C CYS A 37 6.67 7.72 -15.54
N GLU A 38 5.95 8.45 -16.40
CA GLU A 38 4.49 8.55 -16.32
C GLU A 38 3.83 7.18 -16.51
N ILE A 39 4.34 6.39 -17.46
CA ILE A 39 3.90 5.01 -17.67
C ILE A 39 4.15 4.20 -16.39
N ILE A 40 5.37 4.16 -15.85
CA ILE A 40 5.65 3.42 -14.60
C ILE A 40 4.75 3.91 -13.46
N TYR A 41 4.56 5.22 -13.33
CA TYR A 41 3.76 5.82 -12.27
C TYR A 41 2.29 5.40 -12.34
N SER A 42 1.74 5.24 -13.55
CA SER A 42 0.34 4.87 -13.76
C SER A 42 -0.03 3.46 -13.30
N PHE A 43 0.90 2.48 -13.35
CA PHE A 43 0.56 1.08 -13.05
C PHE A 43 1.33 0.45 -11.89
N HIS A 44 2.46 1.00 -11.44
CA HIS A 44 3.23 0.35 -10.37
C HIS A 44 2.39 0.17 -9.10
N MET A 45 1.56 1.16 -8.71
CA MET A 45 0.62 1.01 -7.60
C MET A 45 -0.42 -0.10 -7.88
N SER A 46 -1.05 -0.10 -9.06
CA SER A 46 -1.98 -1.15 -9.50
C SER A 46 -1.37 -2.55 -9.45
N LEU A 47 -0.08 -2.67 -9.76
CA LEU A 47 0.67 -3.91 -9.67
C LEU A 47 0.85 -4.36 -8.21
N PHE A 48 1.11 -3.43 -7.28
CA PHE A 48 1.10 -3.75 -5.84
C PHE A 48 -0.28 -4.22 -5.35
N PHE A 49 -1.38 -3.61 -5.82
CA PHE A 49 -2.73 -4.09 -5.53
C PHE A 49 -2.92 -5.52 -6.02
N PHE A 50 -2.56 -5.81 -7.27
CA PHE A 50 -2.68 -7.13 -7.86
C PHE A 50 -1.87 -8.18 -7.10
N VAL A 51 -0.59 -7.92 -6.85
CA VAL A 51 0.30 -8.85 -6.13
C VAL A 51 -0.18 -9.06 -4.68
N SER A 52 -0.63 -8.01 -4.00
CA SER A 52 -1.15 -8.10 -2.63
C SER A 52 -2.42 -8.97 -2.55
N GLY A 53 -3.34 -8.79 -3.49
CA GLY A 53 -4.58 -9.57 -3.62
C GLY A 53 -4.32 -11.02 -4.01
N PHE A 54 -3.43 -11.26 -4.98
CA PHE A 54 -3.02 -12.62 -5.35
C PHE A 54 -2.40 -13.37 -4.17
N LEU A 55 -1.55 -12.70 -3.38
CA LEU A 55 -0.96 -13.29 -2.17
C LEU A 55 -2.03 -13.56 -1.10
N ALA A 56 -3.05 -12.71 -0.98
CA ALA A 56 -4.17 -12.92 -0.06
C ALA A 56 -5.01 -14.14 -0.46
N TYR A 57 -5.29 -14.30 -1.76
CA TYR A 57 -6.00 -15.46 -2.30
C TYR A 57 -5.20 -16.75 -2.10
N LYS A 58 -3.93 -16.75 -2.53
CA LYS A 58 -3.07 -17.95 -2.50
C LYS A 58 -2.75 -18.43 -1.10
N THR A 59 -2.60 -17.52 -0.14
CA THR A 59 -2.12 -17.90 1.19
C THR A 59 -3.15 -18.75 1.94
N ASN A 60 -4.44 -18.75 1.58
CA ASN A 60 -5.54 -19.52 2.20
C ASN A 60 -5.55 -19.55 3.75
N GLN A 61 -4.79 -18.65 4.40
CA GLN A 61 -4.59 -18.57 5.86
C GLN A 61 -5.88 -18.18 6.58
N ILE A 62 -6.89 -17.73 5.83
CA ILE A 62 -8.23 -17.43 6.32
C ILE A 62 -8.88 -18.69 6.90
N LYS A 63 -8.65 -19.88 6.29
CA LYS A 63 -9.20 -21.15 6.77
C LYS A 63 -8.42 -21.73 7.96
N GLU A 64 -7.12 -21.51 8.05
CA GLU A 64 -6.28 -22.16 9.09
C GLU A 64 -6.09 -21.35 10.38
N LYS A 65 -6.03 -20.01 10.32
CA LYS A 65 -5.66 -19.17 11.48
C LYS A 65 -6.70 -18.12 11.86
N GLY A 66 -7.83 -18.12 11.16
CA GLY A 66 -8.92 -17.19 11.42
C GLY A 66 -8.73 -15.82 10.77
N ILE A 67 -9.88 -15.25 10.40
CA ILE A 67 -10.06 -13.96 9.73
C ILE A 67 -9.38 -12.80 10.49
N VAL A 68 -9.51 -12.78 11.83
CA VAL A 68 -9.01 -11.69 12.69
C VAL A 68 -7.48 -11.66 12.73
N PHE A 69 -6.82 -12.82 12.79
CA PHE A 69 -5.35 -12.89 12.80
C PHE A 69 -4.76 -12.40 11.46
N PHE A 70 -5.39 -12.75 10.35
CA PHE A 70 -5.00 -12.30 9.02
C PHE A 70 -5.08 -10.77 8.89
N ILE A 71 -6.19 -10.15 9.34
CA ILE A 71 -6.36 -8.69 9.34
C ILE A 71 -5.30 -8.03 10.22
N LYS A 72 -5.12 -8.50 11.46
CA LYS A 72 -4.16 -7.88 12.38
C LYS A 72 -2.75 -7.87 11.80
N LYS A 73 -2.33 -8.98 11.19
CA LYS A 73 -1.01 -9.09 10.55
C LYS A 73 -0.85 -8.13 9.36
N ARG A 74 -1.87 -8.03 8.50
CA ARG A 74 -1.88 -7.10 7.35
C ARG A 74 -1.97 -5.64 7.80
N ALA A 75 -2.77 -5.33 8.81
CA ALA A 75 -2.90 -4.01 9.41
C ALA A 75 -1.56 -3.56 9.98
N ILE A 76 -0.88 -4.38 10.78
CA ILE A 76 0.44 -4.03 11.32
C ILE A 76 1.45 -3.86 10.16
N SER A 77 1.46 -4.75 9.18
CA SER A 77 2.42 -4.66 8.07
C SER A 77 2.24 -3.44 7.17
N LEU A 78 1.02 -2.91 7.02
CA LEU A 78 0.70 -1.82 6.10
C LEU A 78 0.46 -0.48 6.81
N LEU A 79 -0.26 -0.51 7.93
CA LEU A 79 -0.64 0.68 8.68
C LEU A 79 0.52 1.20 9.55
N THR A 80 1.38 0.32 10.09
CA THR A 80 2.56 0.75 10.84
C THR A 80 3.52 1.60 10.00
N PRO A 81 3.96 1.17 8.79
CA PRO A 81 4.81 2.04 7.97
C PRO A 81 4.07 3.30 7.49
N TYR A 82 2.76 3.23 7.23
CA TYR A 82 1.96 4.41 6.88
C TYR A 82 1.96 5.47 7.99
N LEU A 83 1.66 5.06 9.24
CA LEU A 83 1.65 5.96 10.39
C LEU A 83 3.05 6.51 10.69
N PHE A 84 4.09 5.69 10.52
CA PHE A 84 5.48 6.14 10.66
C PHE A 84 5.82 7.25 9.67
N TRP A 85 5.48 7.08 8.39
CA TRP A 85 5.73 8.11 7.37
C TRP A 85 4.84 9.35 7.52
N LEU A 86 3.62 9.21 8.03
CA LEU A 86 2.70 10.32 8.22
C LEU A 86 3.06 11.20 9.41
N PHE A 87 3.42 10.59 10.54
CA PHE A 87 3.70 11.31 11.78
C PHE A 87 5.20 11.47 11.98
N ILE A 88 5.94 10.38 12.07
CA ILE A 88 7.31 10.38 12.57
C ILE A 88 8.28 11.01 11.55
N ALA A 89 8.20 10.62 10.27
CA ALA A 89 9.10 11.14 9.24
C ALA A 89 9.12 12.69 9.12
N PRO A 90 7.99 13.41 9.07
CA PRO A 90 8.02 14.88 9.00
C PRO A 90 8.55 15.55 10.29
N TYR A 91 8.40 14.91 11.46
CA TYR A 91 9.04 15.40 12.69
C TYR A 91 10.57 15.37 12.57
N PHE A 92 11.13 14.26 12.06
CA PHE A 92 12.59 14.09 11.96
C PHE A 92 13.22 14.86 10.79
N ILE A 93 12.55 14.92 9.64
CA ILE A 93 13.16 15.44 8.40
C ILE A 93 12.98 16.94 8.25
N LYS A 94 11.86 17.49 8.75
CA LYS A 94 11.42 18.84 8.41
C LYS A 94 11.22 19.76 9.61
N ASN A 95 11.41 19.28 10.85
CA ASN A 95 11.15 20.00 12.11
C ASN A 95 9.83 20.80 12.09
N SER A 96 8.84 20.29 11.36
CA SER A 96 7.58 20.98 11.11
C SER A 96 6.54 20.48 12.12
N TYR A 97 6.35 21.25 13.19
CA TYR A 97 5.32 20.98 14.18
C TYR A 97 3.95 21.35 13.59
N PRO A 98 2.92 20.50 13.71
CA PRO A 98 1.55 20.96 13.45
C PRO A 98 1.25 22.04 14.50
N THR A 99 1.19 23.29 14.06
CA THR A 99 0.93 24.43 14.96
C THR A 99 -0.55 24.56 15.30
N ASN A 100 -1.41 23.94 14.50
CA ASN A 100 -2.87 23.96 14.64
C ASN A 100 -3.50 22.57 14.44
N ILE A 101 -4.61 22.31 15.13
CA ILE A 101 -5.48 21.13 14.88
C ILE A 101 -5.90 21.08 13.40
N GLY A 102 -6.08 22.23 12.75
CA GLY A 102 -6.40 22.33 11.32
C GLY A 102 -5.30 21.80 10.39
N GLU A 103 -4.03 22.02 10.72
CA GLU A 103 -2.89 21.45 9.98
C GLU A 103 -2.72 19.94 10.25
N LEU A 104 -3.12 19.49 11.44
CA LEU A 104 -3.15 18.06 11.75
C LEU A 104 -4.26 17.35 10.96
N MET A 105 -5.44 17.97 10.86
CA MET A 105 -6.57 17.44 10.09
C MET A 105 -6.34 17.54 8.58
N SER A 106 -5.62 18.55 8.08
CA SER A 106 -5.24 18.62 6.67
C SER A 106 -4.28 17.49 6.26
N LYS A 107 -3.45 16.98 7.18
CA LYS A 107 -2.67 15.75 6.96
C LYS A 107 -3.53 14.48 6.91
N PHE A 108 -4.75 14.51 7.45
CA PHE A 108 -5.72 13.41 7.34
C PHE A 108 -6.61 13.49 6.10
N TYR A 109 -6.57 14.60 5.35
CA TYR A 109 -7.28 14.66 4.07
C TYR A 109 -6.72 13.57 3.14
N PHE A 110 -7.56 12.54 2.95
CA PHE A 110 -7.34 11.38 2.08
C PHE A 110 -6.98 11.78 0.64
N ILE A 111 -7.25 13.04 0.28
CA ILE A 111 -7.01 13.71 -0.99
C ILE A 111 -6.46 15.10 -0.58
N PRO A 112 -5.12 15.29 -0.40
CA PRO A 112 -4.10 15.20 -1.45
C PRO A 112 -2.72 14.69 -0.94
N ASN A 113 -2.67 13.70 -0.04
CA ASN A 113 -1.39 13.08 0.34
C ASN A 113 -0.85 12.19 -0.80
N LEU A 114 -0.22 12.84 -1.77
CA LEU A 114 0.24 12.28 -3.06
C LEU A 114 1.12 11.03 -2.93
N ASN A 115 1.82 10.83 -1.80
CA ASN A 115 2.87 9.81 -1.68
C ASN A 115 2.40 8.50 -1.02
N TYR A 116 1.40 8.52 -0.15
CA TYR A 116 1.10 7.37 0.74
C TYR A 116 -0.33 6.84 0.65
N TRP A 117 -1.17 7.40 -0.23
CA TRP A 117 -2.59 7.07 -0.38
C TRP A 117 -2.86 5.58 -0.68
N PHE A 118 -1.92 4.88 -1.30
CA PHE A 118 -2.10 3.49 -1.73
C PHE A 118 -2.14 2.49 -0.56
N LEU A 119 -1.47 2.80 0.56
CA LEU A 119 -1.39 1.93 1.76
C LEU A 119 -2.75 1.74 2.46
N PRO A 120 -3.49 2.81 2.83
CA PRO A 120 -4.81 2.66 3.43
C PRO A 120 -5.82 2.09 2.42
N LEU A 121 -5.70 2.42 1.13
CA LEU A 121 -6.57 1.86 0.10
C LEU A 121 -6.37 0.34 -0.04
N LEU A 122 -5.13 -0.14 -0.03
CA LEU A 122 -4.80 -1.56 0.02
C LEU A 122 -5.45 -2.25 1.21
N PHE A 123 -5.43 -1.59 2.37
CA PHE A 123 -6.06 -2.11 3.57
C PHE A 123 -7.58 -2.25 3.42
N ILE A 124 -8.25 -1.23 2.86
CA ILE A 124 -9.69 -1.27 2.57
C ILE A 124 -10.04 -2.41 1.61
N PHE A 125 -9.28 -2.58 0.52
CA PHE A 125 -9.51 -3.70 -0.41
C PHE A 125 -9.35 -5.08 0.26
N ASN A 126 -8.41 -5.22 1.20
CA ASN A 126 -8.28 -6.46 1.97
C ASN A 126 -9.50 -6.70 2.89
N ILE A 127 -10.09 -5.64 3.47
CA ILE A 127 -11.33 -5.74 4.25
C ILE A 127 -12.50 -6.17 3.34
N ILE A 128 -12.64 -5.56 2.17
CA ILE A 128 -13.70 -5.91 1.20
C ILE A 128 -13.58 -7.37 0.76
N TYR A 129 -12.38 -7.83 0.41
CA TYR A 129 -12.13 -9.23 0.04
C TYR A 129 -12.55 -10.20 1.15
N LEU A 130 -12.31 -9.82 2.40
CA LEU A 130 -12.64 -10.64 3.55
C LEU A 130 -14.14 -10.63 3.88
N LEU A 131 -14.81 -9.49 3.71
CA LEU A 131 -16.28 -9.40 3.79
C LEU A 131 -16.92 -10.29 2.72
N TYR A 132 -16.43 -10.23 1.49
CA TYR A 132 -16.88 -11.10 0.40
C TYR A 132 -16.71 -12.57 0.76
N HIS A 133 -15.51 -12.97 1.23
CA HIS A 133 -15.24 -14.36 1.64
C HIS A 133 -16.15 -14.82 2.79
N LYS A 134 -16.41 -13.95 3.78
CA LYS A 134 -17.32 -14.24 4.90
C LYS A 134 -18.75 -14.45 4.43
N LEU A 135 -19.24 -13.65 3.49
CA LEU A 135 -20.59 -13.80 2.92
C LEU A 135 -20.73 -15.10 2.12
N THR A 136 -19.73 -15.45 1.29
CA THR A 136 -19.77 -16.70 0.51
C THR A 136 -19.62 -17.97 1.35
N MET A 137 -18.91 -17.93 2.48
CA MET A 137 -18.79 -19.10 3.37
C MET A 137 -19.86 -19.15 4.47
N GLY A 138 -20.47 -18.01 4.82
CA GLY A 138 -21.55 -17.91 5.80
C GLY A 138 -22.96 -18.16 5.24
N GLY A 139 -23.13 -18.19 3.92
CA GLY A 139 -24.38 -18.51 3.25
C GLY A 139 -24.60 -20.00 2.96
N GLY A 140 -23.72 -20.88 3.46
CA GLY A 140 -23.82 -22.34 3.33
C GLY A 140 -24.12 -23.05 4.65
N GLY A 141 -24.84 -22.38 5.56
CA GLY A 141 -25.35 -22.96 6.81
C GLY A 141 -26.84 -23.19 6.72
#